data_AF-A0A1H3D0R1-F1
#
_entry.id   AF-A0A1H3D0R1-F1
#
_cell.length_a   1.000
_cell.length_b   1.000
_cell.length_c   1.000
_cell.angle_alpha   90.00
_cell.angle_beta   90.00
_cell.angle_gamma   90.00
#
_symmetry.space_group_name_H-M   'P 1'
#
loop_
_entity.id
_entity.type
_entity.pdbx_description
1 polymer ?
#
loop_
_entity_poly.entity_id
_entity_poly.type
_entity_poly.pdbx_seq_one_letter_code
_entity_poly.pdbx_strand_id
1 'polypeptide(L)'
;MLQNQSLLSNLYFFDNNFQLHDNFSYKSLLGKFYLHSYYLFINDVLDNTLPKDKEVLDIPRVTAYNDDNITTDISAQLSLFVINNNRIKIPSKVEYVIRKYVSRKLLKEIHKDIDVAIELCLLFCTQLNSTYFDIKNGSQPNGWKSLRAEYLRDFLSLSPMTYKNVIMALEEPLKRGAILECDHVSIKGEKNHFYRLTPPYLGKGIVSYDLKTKEARSLLNKHYYRVLGEAKKNPICENLIRFYQDITLPTMDQINKEAERLIASGYVTKKNKKLIKLNKHARSYYKNHKELSFVEDAIEIFEYLTDNGLLIPTVGGEASGGRVVDSFDLMPSWIRNLVLVNGKTLVESDYSCLHPNITITLYDGSTSYLTHGDLGLELNIDVKTVKKEHLSFFNKEVWQMKQSPLYPYYQQNEPRMLQNVISEKYNSQHKHKITSRRLFAKEVEVMTTVIQQLNKEGIFVGYVYDALFFHPDYAKRVKEVMDTVIQQYGIKTIAKLSNEEKQNPIMDSLKETKVVLNGIKRKHVPKVEKTSLLEIDVEAINFSDRVKLMLQEKINNGEQLDFVDATIVFGKNDTIKDKVLMIRDRLNPKATYVIQSHVLGSA
;
A
#
# COMPACT_ATOMS: atom_id res chain seq x y z
N MET A 1 10.52 13.16 -56.34
CA MET A 1 9.20 13.01 -55.69
C MET A 1 9.49 12.52 -54.27
N LEU A 2 9.62 13.45 -53.32
CA LEU A 2 8.58 13.79 -52.32
C LEU A 2 8.33 12.61 -51.37
N GLN A 3 9.14 12.43 -50.30
CA GLN A 3 9.13 13.16 -49.02
C GLN A 3 7.76 13.20 -48.33
N ASN A 4 7.74 12.67 -47.10
CA ASN A 4 6.96 13.26 -46.02
C ASN A 4 7.81 13.24 -44.73
N GLN A 5 8.61 14.29 -44.55
CA GLN A 5 9.36 14.56 -43.31
C GLN A 5 8.51 15.50 -42.45
N SER A 6 8.01 15.05 -41.29
CA SER A 6 7.85 15.89 -40.09
C SER A 6 7.40 15.04 -38.90
N LEU A 7 8.22 15.01 -37.85
CA LEU A 7 7.90 14.78 -36.42
C LEU A 7 9.16 14.49 -35.57
N LEU A 8 10.28 14.12 -36.20
CA LEU A 8 11.57 13.84 -35.54
C LEU A 8 12.50 15.06 -35.36
N SER A 9 12.09 16.26 -35.80
CA SER A 9 12.97 17.45 -35.89
C SER A 9 12.97 18.39 -34.67
N ASN A 10 12.25 18.07 -33.58
CA ASN A 10 12.13 18.95 -32.40
C ASN A 10 12.79 18.40 -31.13
N LEU A 11 13.70 17.42 -31.25
CA LEU A 11 14.38 16.77 -30.11
C LEU A 11 15.92 16.98 -30.08
N TYR A 12 16.48 17.71 -31.05
CA TYR A 12 17.92 18.00 -31.13
C TYR A 12 18.19 19.46 -31.48
N PHE A 13 17.92 20.37 -30.54
CA PHE A 13 18.52 21.71 -30.51
C PHE A 13 18.40 22.29 -29.11
N PHE A 14 19.35 21.96 -28.23
CA PHE A 14 19.88 22.83 -27.17
C PHE A 14 21.07 22.12 -26.54
N ASP A 15 22.27 22.40 -27.06
CA ASP A 15 23.49 22.20 -26.29
C ASP A 15 24.53 23.27 -26.67
N ASN A 16 25.39 23.60 -25.73
CA ASN A 16 26.54 24.53 -25.84
C ASN A 16 26.24 26.00 -26.19
N ASN A 17 26.05 26.81 -25.14
CA ASN A 17 26.93 27.97 -24.88
C ASN A 17 26.58 28.63 -23.54
N PHE A 18 27.38 28.40 -22.49
CA PHE A 18 27.85 29.48 -21.61
C PHE A 18 29.10 29.02 -20.84
N GLN A 19 30.14 29.86 -20.83
CA GLN A 19 31.44 29.54 -20.25
C GLN A 19 31.44 29.68 -18.72
N LEU A 20 32.37 28.96 -18.08
CA LEU A 20 32.72 29.09 -16.67
C LEU A 20 33.19 30.52 -16.33
N HIS A 21 32.76 31.01 -15.17
CA HIS A 21 33.55 31.92 -14.37
C HIS A 21 33.40 31.55 -12.88
N ASP A 22 34.52 31.54 -12.17
CA ASP A 22 34.65 30.97 -10.83
C ASP A 22 34.05 31.79 -9.68
N ASN A 23 33.98 31.11 -8.53
CA ASN A 23 33.82 31.63 -7.17
C ASN A 23 32.46 32.24 -6.80
N PHE A 24 31.71 31.57 -5.92
CA PHE A 24 31.24 32.18 -4.66
C PHE A 24 30.78 31.15 -3.61
N SER A 25 31.55 31.10 -2.51
CA SER A 25 31.23 30.67 -1.13
C SER A 25 29.96 29.84 -0.85
N TYR A 26 30.15 28.60 -0.36
CA TYR A 26 29.15 27.83 0.38
C TYR A 26 28.82 28.47 1.74
N LYS A 27 27.87 29.42 1.79
CA LYS A 27 27.04 29.76 2.97
C LYS A 27 25.89 30.70 2.58
N SER A 28 24.79 30.61 3.35
CA SER A 28 23.52 31.36 3.21
C SER A 28 22.69 31.12 1.94
N LEU A 29 21.89 30.05 1.96
CA LEU A 29 20.57 30.04 1.29
C LEU A 29 19.57 29.15 2.06
N LEU A 30 19.51 29.34 3.39
CA LEU A 30 18.40 28.88 4.25
C LEU A 30 17.16 29.77 4.04
N GLY A 31 16.70 29.82 2.79
CA GLY A 31 15.49 30.53 2.36
C GLY A 31 14.26 29.63 2.55
N LYS A 32 13.36 30.04 3.43
CA LYS A 32 12.13 29.32 3.79
C LYS A 32 11.28 28.91 2.58
N PHE A 33 11.30 27.63 2.22
CA PHE A 33 10.26 26.99 1.40
C PHE A 33 9.38 26.11 2.29
N TYR A 34 8.30 26.68 2.82
CA TYR A 34 7.25 25.92 3.49
C TYR A 34 6.31 25.31 2.45
N LEU A 35 6.48 24.01 2.17
CA LEU A 35 5.53 23.22 1.40
C LEU A 35 4.72 22.33 2.36
N HIS A 36 3.46 22.69 2.59
CA HIS A 36 2.51 21.90 3.38
C HIS A 36 1.61 21.06 2.45
N SER A 37 1.56 19.75 2.67
CA SER A 37 0.83 18.79 1.85
C SER A 37 0.45 17.53 2.63
N TYR A 38 -0.80 17.06 2.52
CA TYR A 38 -1.37 16.01 3.38
C TYR A 38 -2.46 15.18 2.65
N TYR A 39 -2.55 13.86 2.90
CA TYR A 39 -3.83 13.12 2.90
C TYR A 39 -3.78 11.79 3.65
N LEU A 40 -4.97 11.36 4.00
CA LEU A 40 -5.33 10.04 4.49
C LEU A 40 -5.60 9.06 3.32
N PHE A 41 -4.70 8.10 3.12
CA PHE A 41 -5.10 6.72 2.82
C PHE A 41 -4.79 5.88 4.06
N ILE A 42 -5.56 6.10 5.13
CA ILE A 42 -5.51 5.23 6.31
C ILE A 42 -6.58 4.17 6.15
N ASN A 43 -6.16 2.90 6.22
CA ASN A 43 -7.07 1.79 6.50
C ASN A 43 -7.59 1.96 7.94
N ASP A 44 -8.64 2.75 8.12
CA ASP A 44 -9.33 2.82 9.40
C ASP A 44 -10.04 1.48 9.63
N VAL A 45 -9.39 0.63 10.43
CA VAL A 45 -9.98 -0.57 11.03
C VAL A 45 -10.93 -0.12 12.12
N LEU A 46 -12.07 0.46 11.73
CA LEU A 46 -13.22 0.69 12.60
C LEU A 46 -13.94 -0.64 12.78
N ASP A 47 -13.59 -1.34 13.86
CA ASP A 47 -14.35 -2.51 14.29
C ASP A 47 -15.76 -2.08 14.71
N ASN A 48 -16.78 -2.74 14.16
CA ASN A 48 -18.17 -2.30 14.23
C ASN A 48 -18.87 -2.85 15.49
N THR A 49 -18.48 -2.37 16.66
CA THR A 49 -19.22 -2.65 17.92
C THR A 49 -19.61 -1.36 18.63
N LEU A 50 -20.78 -0.82 18.27
CA LEU A 50 -21.48 0.19 19.07
C LEU A 50 -22.05 -0.49 20.32
N PRO A 51 -21.69 -0.06 21.55
CA PRO A 51 -22.47 -0.36 22.73
C PRO A 51 -23.82 0.37 22.63
N LYS A 52 -24.90 -0.26 23.10
CA LYS A 52 -26.22 0.38 23.18
C LYS A 52 -26.22 1.47 24.25
N ASP A 53 -26.88 2.58 23.90
CA ASP A 53 -27.56 3.56 24.74
C ASP A 53 -27.05 3.78 26.18
N LYS A 54 -26.50 4.98 26.42
CA LYS A 54 -26.84 5.79 27.59
C LYS A 54 -26.59 7.29 27.34
N GLU A 55 -27.19 8.10 28.20
CA GLU A 55 -27.60 9.48 27.93
C GLU A 55 -26.47 10.51 27.77
N VAL A 56 -26.88 11.63 27.18
CA VAL A 56 -26.12 12.86 26.92
C VAL A 56 -25.31 13.34 28.12
N LEU A 57 -24.04 13.68 27.86
CA LEU A 57 -23.32 14.70 28.60
C LEU A 57 -22.48 15.52 27.60
N ASP A 58 -22.66 16.83 27.62
CA ASP A 58 -21.98 17.75 26.71
C ASP A 58 -20.47 17.74 26.92
N ILE A 59 -19.75 17.27 25.90
CA ILE A 59 -18.31 17.50 25.73
C ILE A 59 -18.15 18.18 24.37
N PRO A 60 -17.47 19.34 24.29
CA PRO A 60 -17.31 20.05 23.02
C PRO A 60 -16.68 19.11 21.98
N ARG A 61 -17.35 18.94 20.83
CA ARG A 61 -16.79 18.24 19.67
C ARG A 61 -15.66 19.08 19.06
N VAL A 62 -14.50 19.08 19.73
CA VAL A 62 -13.27 19.64 19.17
C VAL A 62 -12.93 18.83 17.93
N THR A 63 -12.93 19.52 16.81
CA THR A 63 -12.80 18.97 15.46
C THR A 63 -11.58 18.09 15.31
N ALA A 64 -11.76 16.94 14.67
CA ALA A 64 -10.63 16.19 14.12
C ALA A 64 -9.94 17.08 13.08
N TYR A 65 -8.64 17.30 13.25
CA TYR A 65 -7.79 17.85 12.20
C TYR A 65 -7.76 16.85 11.03
N ASN A 66 -8.62 17.09 10.04
CA ASN A 66 -8.66 16.40 8.77
C ASN A 66 -7.83 17.22 7.77
N ASP A 67 -6.86 16.59 7.13
CA ASP A 67 -5.95 17.29 6.24
C ASP A 67 -5.79 16.57 4.90
N ASP A 68 -6.09 17.32 3.83
CA ASP A 68 -6.85 16.85 2.68
C ASP A 68 -6.45 17.61 1.38
N ASN A 69 -5.46 17.15 0.59
CA ASN A 69 -4.81 17.90 -0.51
C ASN A 69 -4.58 17.19 -1.87
N ILE A 70 -4.88 15.90 -1.99
CA ILE A 70 -5.10 15.06 -3.19
C ILE A 70 -6.31 15.67 -3.85
N THR A 71 -6.01 16.43 -4.87
CA THR A 71 -6.92 17.40 -5.43
C THR A 71 -7.64 16.84 -6.65
N THR A 72 -7.30 15.62 -7.07
CA THR A 72 -7.58 15.13 -8.43
C THR A 72 -8.07 13.69 -8.45
N ASP A 73 -9.28 13.46 -8.94
CA ASP A 73 -9.73 12.15 -9.45
C ASP A 73 -9.66 12.07 -10.98
N ILE A 74 -9.20 13.14 -11.62
CA ILE A 74 -8.71 13.02 -12.99
C ILE A 74 -7.44 12.19 -12.92
N SER A 75 -7.60 10.94 -13.35
CA SER A 75 -6.51 10.07 -13.73
C SER A 75 -5.72 10.75 -14.83
N ALA A 76 -4.67 11.46 -14.44
CA ALA A 76 -3.59 11.79 -15.35
C ALA A 76 -2.99 10.47 -15.82
N GLN A 77 -2.85 10.27 -17.13
CA GLN A 77 -2.47 8.98 -17.72
C GLN A 77 -1.08 9.06 -18.36
N LEU A 78 -0.31 7.96 -18.23
CA LEU A 78 1.04 7.90 -18.77
C LEU A 78 1.07 7.59 -20.26
N SER A 79 1.99 8.25 -20.98
CA SER A 79 2.03 8.33 -22.44
C SER A 79 2.21 7.01 -23.20
N LEU A 80 2.43 5.89 -22.49
CA LEU A 80 2.50 4.54 -23.04
C LEU A 80 1.13 3.89 -23.19
N PHE A 81 0.12 4.35 -22.43
CA PHE A 81 -1.26 3.87 -22.48
C PHE A 81 -2.25 4.98 -22.87
N VAL A 82 -1.81 5.94 -23.69
CA VAL A 82 -2.68 6.96 -24.29
C VAL A 82 -3.55 6.32 -25.36
N ILE A 83 -4.60 5.64 -24.92
CA ILE A 83 -5.61 5.02 -25.79
C ILE A 83 -6.67 6.07 -26.18
N ASN A 84 -7.03 7.00 -25.28
CA ASN A 84 -8.02 8.02 -25.59
C ASN A 84 -7.95 9.29 -24.69
N ASN A 85 -7.05 10.22 -24.98
CA ASN A 85 -6.80 11.47 -24.22
C ASN A 85 -8.01 12.37 -23.93
N ASN A 86 -9.13 12.17 -24.62
CA ASN A 86 -10.33 12.99 -24.47
C ASN A 86 -11.40 12.32 -23.59
N ARG A 87 -11.17 11.09 -23.12
CA ARG A 87 -12.17 10.29 -22.41
C ARG A 87 -12.00 10.41 -20.91
N ILE A 88 -13.05 10.89 -20.25
CA ILE A 88 -13.11 11.03 -18.79
C ILE A 88 -14.15 10.07 -18.20
N LYS A 89 -14.03 9.78 -16.91
CA LYS A 89 -15.04 9.07 -16.12
C LYS A 89 -15.86 10.12 -15.35
N ILE A 90 -17.18 10.07 -15.42
CA ILE A 90 -18.09 11.02 -14.74
C ILE A 90 -19.15 10.27 -13.91
N PRO A 91 -19.71 10.88 -12.85
CA PRO A 91 -20.81 10.27 -12.11
C PRO A 91 -22.08 10.08 -12.97
N SER A 92 -22.73 8.93 -12.82
CA SER A 92 -23.95 8.57 -13.55
C SER A 92 -25.02 9.67 -13.50
N LYS A 93 -25.67 9.92 -14.64
CA LYS A 93 -26.80 10.86 -14.84
C LYS A 93 -26.46 12.36 -14.75
N VAL A 94 -25.25 12.73 -14.33
CA VAL A 94 -24.88 14.16 -14.13
C VAL A 94 -24.93 14.95 -15.44
N GLU A 95 -24.35 14.45 -16.54
CA GLU A 95 -24.36 15.14 -17.85
C GLU A 95 -25.77 15.50 -18.33
N TYR A 96 -26.67 14.52 -18.33
CA TYR A 96 -28.06 14.70 -18.72
C TYR A 96 -28.76 15.75 -17.86
N VAL A 97 -28.45 15.80 -16.56
CA VAL A 97 -29.05 16.78 -15.65
C VAL A 97 -28.52 18.17 -15.89
N ILE A 98 -27.20 18.36 -16.06
CA ILE A 98 -26.63 19.67 -16.40
C ILE A 98 -27.24 20.17 -17.71
N ARG A 99 -27.25 19.35 -18.77
CA ARG A 99 -27.76 19.72 -20.09
C ARG A 99 -29.25 20.09 -20.10
N LYS A 100 -30.06 19.44 -19.26
CA LYS A 100 -31.53 19.57 -19.30
C LYS A 100 -32.14 20.50 -18.25
N TYR A 101 -31.52 20.61 -17.08
CA TYR A 101 -32.15 21.26 -15.92
C TYR A 101 -31.36 22.43 -15.34
N VAL A 102 -30.03 22.48 -15.50
CA VAL A 102 -29.26 23.67 -15.08
C VAL A 102 -29.57 24.84 -16.02
N SER A 103 -29.76 26.03 -15.45
CA SER A 103 -30.25 27.16 -16.21
C SER A 103 -29.22 27.64 -17.25
N ARG A 104 -29.69 27.93 -18.47
CA ARG A 104 -28.85 28.47 -19.56
C ARG A 104 -28.19 29.81 -19.20
N LYS A 105 -28.71 30.51 -18.19
CA LYS A 105 -28.10 31.73 -17.64
C LYS A 105 -26.79 31.40 -16.90
N LEU A 106 -26.84 30.52 -15.89
CA LEU A 106 -25.65 30.11 -15.15
C LEU A 106 -24.60 29.43 -16.04
N LEU A 107 -25.02 28.59 -16.99
CA LEU A 107 -24.08 28.00 -17.96
C LEU A 107 -23.37 29.08 -18.80
N LYS A 108 -24.05 30.16 -19.18
CA LYS A 108 -23.43 31.29 -19.89
C LYS A 108 -22.51 32.15 -19.02
N GLU A 109 -22.70 32.15 -17.70
CA GLU A 109 -21.77 32.78 -16.75
C GLU A 109 -20.46 31.99 -16.62
N ILE A 110 -20.47 30.67 -16.86
CA ILE A 110 -19.25 29.85 -16.96
C ILE A 110 -18.53 30.12 -18.27
N HIS A 111 -19.24 30.01 -19.41
CA HIS A 111 -18.68 30.22 -20.74
C HIS A 111 -19.76 30.58 -21.77
N LYS A 112 -19.42 31.40 -22.77
CA LYS A 112 -20.35 31.85 -23.83
C LYS A 112 -20.96 30.69 -24.64
N ASP A 113 -20.18 29.63 -24.83
CA ASP A 113 -20.62 28.36 -25.41
C ASP A 113 -21.06 27.42 -24.29
N ILE A 114 -22.31 26.95 -24.38
CA ILE A 114 -22.96 26.11 -23.39
C ILE A 114 -22.35 24.70 -23.35
N ASP A 115 -21.88 24.15 -24.46
CA ASP A 115 -21.27 22.80 -24.44
C ASP A 115 -19.91 22.82 -23.74
N VAL A 116 -19.15 23.92 -23.87
CA VAL A 116 -17.92 24.13 -23.08
C VAL A 116 -18.27 24.25 -21.59
N ALA A 117 -19.30 25.03 -21.23
CA ALA A 117 -19.74 25.17 -19.85
C ALA A 117 -20.16 23.83 -19.22
N ILE A 118 -20.90 23.00 -19.97
CA ILE A 118 -21.27 21.64 -19.54
C ILE A 118 -20.02 20.79 -19.30
N GLU A 119 -19.05 20.80 -20.22
CA GLU A 119 -17.83 19.99 -20.07
C GLU A 119 -16.93 20.46 -18.91
N LEU A 120 -16.88 21.76 -18.61
CA LEU A 120 -16.19 22.27 -17.42
C LEU A 120 -16.86 21.81 -16.11
N CYS A 121 -18.20 21.77 -16.07
CA CYS A 121 -18.95 21.17 -14.97
C CYS A 121 -18.66 19.66 -14.84
N LEU A 122 -18.56 18.92 -15.95
CA LEU A 122 -18.17 17.51 -15.93
C LEU A 122 -16.74 17.30 -15.43
N LEU A 123 -15.78 18.13 -15.89
CA LEU A 123 -14.41 18.13 -15.39
C LEU A 123 -14.35 18.39 -13.88
N PHE A 124 -15.21 19.26 -13.33
CA PHE A 124 -15.37 19.37 -11.87
C PHE A 124 -15.94 18.08 -11.25
N CYS A 125 -17.05 17.55 -11.77
CA CYS A 125 -17.68 16.36 -11.20
C CYS A 125 -16.79 15.11 -11.21
N THR A 126 -15.85 15.00 -12.17
CA THR A 126 -14.85 13.93 -12.15
C THR A 126 -14.03 13.92 -10.86
N GLN A 127 -13.77 15.08 -10.23
CA GLN A 127 -12.97 15.23 -8.99
C GLN A 127 -13.54 14.51 -7.77
N LEU A 128 -14.76 13.96 -7.89
CA LEU A 128 -15.51 13.27 -6.84
C LEU A 128 -15.72 11.77 -7.14
N ASN A 129 -15.15 11.22 -8.22
CA ASN A 129 -15.31 9.81 -8.60
C ASN A 129 -14.82 8.84 -7.52
N SER A 130 -13.75 9.15 -6.76
CA SER A 130 -13.23 8.27 -5.71
C SER A 130 -14.28 7.99 -4.64
N THR A 131 -15.11 9.00 -4.33
CA THR A 131 -16.15 8.93 -3.29
C THR A 131 -17.15 7.80 -3.56
N TYR A 132 -17.37 7.42 -4.82
CA TYR A 132 -18.22 6.29 -5.18
C TYR A 132 -17.69 4.96 -4.62
N PHE A 133 -16.38 4.72 -4.75
CA PHE A 133 -15.73 3.52 -4.23
C PHE A 133 -15.64 3.54 -2.70
N ASP A 134 -15.41 4.72 -2.12
CA ASP A 134 -15.42 4.92 -0.66
C ASP A 134 -16.79 4.64 -0.02
N ILE A 135 -17.88 5.04 -0.68
CA ILE A 135 -19.24 4.71 -0.25
C ILE A 135 -19.50 3.21 -0.36
N LYS A 136 -19.04 2.57 -1.44
CA LYS A 136 -19.18 1.12 -1.62
C LYS A 136 -18.41 0.30 -0.60
N ASN A 137 -17.17 0.70 -0.29
CA ASN A 137 -16.31 -0.02 0.64
C ASN A 137 -16.63 0.31 2.12
N GLY A 138 -17.28 1.46 2.36
CA GLY A 138 -17.75 1.92 3.68
C GLY A 138 -16.83 2.91 4.39
N SER A 139 -15.75 3.40 3.77
CA SER A 139 -14.79 4.33 4.38
C SER A 139 -15.36 5.74 4.59
N GLN A 140 -16.05 6.28 3.58
CA GLN A 140 -16.69 7.61 3.60
C GLN A 140 -18.15 7.50 3.13
N PRO A 141 -19.08 6.96 3.96
CA PRO A 141 -20.47 6.75 3.55
C PRO A 141 -21.22 8.04 3.19
N ASN A 142 -20.71 9.20 3.62
CA ASN A 142 -21.29 10.52 3.34
C ASN A 142 -20.75 11.18 2.05
N GLY A 143 -19.74 10.59 1.41
CA GLY A 143 -19.15 11.05 0.14
C GLY A 143 -18.51 12.44 0.13
N TRP A 144 -18.14 12.98 1.29
CA TRP A 144 -17.45 14.26 1.40
C TRP A 144 -15.97 14.13 0.99
N LYS A 145 -15.49 15.09 0.21
CA LYS A 145 -14.09 15.19 -0.21
C LYS A 145 -13.66 16.66 -0.26
N SER A 146 -12.53 17.00 0.37
CA SER A 146 -11.97 18.34 0.22
C SER A 146 -11.28 18.52 -1.13
N LEU A 147 -11.40 19.73 -1.70
CA LEU A 147 -10.68 20.12 -2.92
C LEU A 147 -10.06 21.52 -2.72
N ARG A 148 -8.74 21.65 -2.92
CA ARG A 148 -8.06 22.95 -2.83
C ARG A 148 -8.62 23.92 -3.88
N ALA A 149 -8.99 25.13 -3.44
CA ALA A 149 -9.47 26.18 -4.33
C ALA A 149 -8.41 26.65 -5.35
N GLU A 150 -7.11 26.59 -4.99
CA GLU A 150 -5.99 26.88 -5.89
C GLU A 150 -5.94 25.89 -7.05
N TYR A 151 -6.00 24.59 -6.73
CA TYR A 151 -6.06 23.55 -7.75
C TYR A 151 -7.27 23.71 -8.68
N LEU A 152 -8.47 23.94 -8.12
CA LEU A 152 -9.69 24.09 -8.93
C LEU A 152 -9.61 25.30 -9.87
N ARG A 153 -8.97 26.39 -9.42
CA ARG A 153 -8.69 27.58 -10.24
C ARG A 153 -7.72 27.28 -11.37
N ASP A 154 -6.63 26.57 -11.09
CA ASP A 154 -5.60 26.21 -12.08
C ASP A 154 -6.09 25.16 -13.08
N PHE A 155 -6.97 24.27 -12.63
CA PHE A 155 -7.51 23.18 -13.44
C PHE A 155 -8.62 23.64 -14.39
N LEU A 156 -9.51 24.54 -13.93
CA LEU A 156 -10.60 25.11 -14.74
C LEU A 156 -10.23 26.51 -15.29
N SER A 157 -8.94 26.75 -15.57
CA SER A 157 -8.34 28.09 -15.77
C SER A 157 -8.66 28.75 -17.13
N LEU A 158 -9.94 28.93 -17.50
CA LEU A 158 -10.31 29.85 -18.60
C LEU A 158 -10.38 31.31 -18.11
N SER A 159 -10.79 31.50 -16.85
CA SER A 159 -10.73 32.79 -16.14
C SER A 159 -10.59 32.53 -14.63
N PRO A 160 -10.17 33.54 -13.82
CA PRO A 160 -10.07 33.38 -12.36
C PRO A 160 -11.40 33.03 -11.67
N MET A 161 -12.55 33.32 -12.30
CA MET A 161 -13.89 33.09 -11.76
C MET A 161 -14.53 31.79 -12.27
N THR A 162 -14.00 31.16 -13.32
CA THR A 162 -14.63 30.01 -13.99
C THR A 162 -14.95 28.85 -13.03
N TYR A 163 -14.03 28.52 -12.11
CA TYR A 163 -14.27 27.44 -11.13
C TYR A 163 -15.39 27.77 -10.12
N LYS A 164 -15.56 29.05 -9.75
CA LYS A 164 -16.66 29.50 -8.87
C LYS A 164 -18.00 29.45 -9.59
N ASN A 165 -18.05 29.87 -10.85
CA ASN A 165 -19.25 29.82 -11.66
C ASN A 165 -19.69 28.37 -11.92
N VAL A 166 -18.72 27.44 -12.07
CA VAL A 166 -18.97 25.99 -12.13
C VAL A 166 -19.59 25.47 -10.83
N ILE A 167 -19.03 25.84 -9.66
CA ILE A 167 -19.61 25.46 -8.36
C ILE A 167 -21.05 26.00 -8.24
N MET A 168 -21.27 27.28 -8.52
CA MET A 168 -22.61 27.92 -8.47
C MET A 168 -23.64 27.22 -9.36
N ALA A 169 -23.25 26.81 -10.58
CA ALA A 169 -24.14 26.08 -11.48
C ALA A 169 -24.44 24.64 -11.03
N LEU A 170 -23.52 24.01 -10.30
CA LEU A 170 -23.68 22.66 -9.76
C LEU A 170 -24.46 22.65 -8.42
N GLU A 171 -24.39 23.72 -7.64
CA GLU A 171 -25.19 23.95 -6.43
C GLU A 171 -26.60 24.52 -6.73
N GLU A 172 -26.94 24.82 -7.99
CA GLU A 172 -28.27 25.33 -8.37
C GLU A 172 -29.39 24.37 -7.90
N PRO A 173 -30.40 24.83 -7.14
CA PRO A 173 -31.51 23.97 -6.68
C PRO A 173 -32.39 23.46 -7.84
N LEU A 174 -32.17 22.21 -8.25
CA LEU A 174 -32.99 21.55 -9.29
C LEU A 174 -34.19 20.79 -8.68
N LYS A 175 -35.18 20.44 -9.51
CA LYS A 175 -36.40 19.69 -9.09
C LYS A 175 -36.13 18.37 -8.34
N ARG A 176 -34.94 17.78 -8.50
CA ARG A 176 -34.52 16.54 -7.81
C ARG A 176 -33.46 16.78 -6.73
N GLY A 177 -33.13 18.03 -6.41
CA GLY A 177 -31.95 18.44 -5.65
C GLY A 177 -30.82 18.92 -6.57
N ALA A 178 -29.99 19.83 -6.06
CA ALA A 178 -28.74 20.28 -6.70
C ALA A 178 -27.81 19.11 -7.01
N ILE A 179 -26.80 19.29 -7.88
CA ILE A 179 -25.84 18.21 -8.23
C ILE A 179 -24.75 18.08 -7.16
N LEU A 180 -24.32 19.23 -6.64
CA LEU A 180 -23.23 19.39 -5.69
C LEU A 180 -23.75 19.98 -4.38
N GLU A 181 -23.13 19.58 -3.27
CA GLU A 181 -23.15 20.31 -2.00
C GLU A 181 -21.70 20.70 -1.66
N CYS A 182 -21.48 21.97 -1.33
CA CYS A 182 -20.26 22.48 -0.71
C CYS A 182 -20.52 22.78 0.77
N ASP A 183 -19.55 22.51 1.64
CA ASP A 183 -19.69 22.82 3.08
C ASP A 183 -19.50 24.32 3.39
N HIS A 184 -18.91 25.07 2.47
CA HIS A 184 -18.60 26.50 2.56
C HIS A 184 -17.79 26.90 3.81
N VAL A 185 -17.07 25.95 4.41
CA VAL A 185 -16.22 26.19 5.59
C VAL A 185 -14.75 25.98 5.21
N SER A 186 -14.06 27.07 4.88
CA SER A 186 -12.59 27.10 4.75
C SER A 186 -11.94 27.87 5.89
N ILE A 187 -10.79 27.42 6.35
CA ILE A 187 -9.95 28.10 7.34
C ILE A 187 -8.54 28.19 6.76
N LYS A 188 -8.02 29.42 6.61
CA LYS A 188 -6.75 29.66 5.89
C LYS A 188 -5.59 28.99 6.62
N GLY A 189 -4.97 27.99 5.97
CA GLY A 189 -3.86 27.22 6.53
C GLY A 189 -4.28 25.96 7.30
N GLU A 190 -5.58 25.72 7.50
CA GLU A 190 -6.08 24.58 8.28
C GLU A 190 -7.12 23.73 7.52
N LYS A 191 -7.97 24.34 6.68
CA LYS A 191 -9.09 23.64 6.04
C LYS A 191 -9.48 24.20 4.67
N ASN A 192 -9.58 23.31 3.69
CA ASN A 192 -10.23 23.56 2.39
C ASN A 192 -11.74 23.28 2.45
N HIS A 193 -12.50 23.80 1.48
CA HIS A 193 -13.90 23.42 1.31
C HIS A 193 -14.05 21.92 1.02
N PHE A 194 -15.06 21.32 1.64
CA PHE A 194 -15.52 19.97 1.32
C PHE A 194 -16.66 20.01 0.33
N TYR A 195 -16.65 19.05 -0.58
CA TYR A 195 -17.59 18.89 -1.68
C TYR A 195 -18.14 17.47 -1.67
N ARG A 196 -19.43 17.29 -2.00
CA ARG A 196 -20.01 15.97 -2.26
C ARG A 196 -21.08 16.02 -3.35
N LEU A 197 -21.30 14.88 -4.00
CA LEU A 197 -22.51 14.67 -4.78
C LEU A 197 -23.72 14.55 -3.84
N THR A 198 -24.84 15.14 -4.22
CA THR A 198 -26.07 15.06 -3.43
C THR A 198 -26.72 13.66 -3.55
N PRO A 199 -27.62 13.23 -2.63
CA PRO A 199 -28.20 11.88 -2.60
C PRO A 199 -28.80 11.31 -3.91
N PRO A 200 -29.37 12.13 -4.84
CA PRO A 200 -29.77 11.68 -6.18
C PRO A 200 -28.65 11.12 -7.07
N TYR A 201 -27.41 11.61 -6.91
CA TYR A 201 -26.24 11.27 -7.74
C TYR A 201 -25.18 10.47 -6.96
N LEU A 202 -25.16 10.64 -5.64
CA LEU A 202 -24.33 9.92 -4.70
C LEU A 202 -24.53 8.40 -4.83
N GLY A 203 -23.42 7.67 -5.03
CA GLY A 203 -23.43 6.20 -5.11
C GLY A 203 -24.09 5.60 -6.37
N LYS A 204 -24.40 6.38 -7.42
CA LYS A 204 -25.19 5.88 -8.58
C LYS A 204 -24.36 5.28 -9.74
N GLY A 205 -23.07 5.03 -9.54
CA GLY A 205 -22.17 4.54 -10.58
C GLY A 205 -21.41 5.64 -11.31
N ILE A 206 -20.46 5.21 -12.13
CA ILE A 206 -19.58 6.04 -12.95
C ILE A 206 -19.73 5.60 -14.41
N VAL A 207 -19.76 6.54 -15.35
CA VAL A 207 -19.82 6.27 -16.80
C VAL A 207 -18.71 7.01 -17.54
N SER A 208 -18.26 6.47 -18.67
CA SER A 208 -17.30 7.15 -19.52
C SER A 208 -17.97 8.24 -20.37
N TYR A 209 -17.27 9.35 -20.59
CA TYR A 209 -17.68 10.47 -21.44
C TYR A 209 -16.51 10.95 -22.29
N ASP A 210 -16.71 11.05 -23.60
CA ASP A 210 -15.73 11.60 -24.53
C ASP A 210 -15.94 13.11 -24.68
N LEU A 211 -14.97 13.91 -24.19
CA LEU A 211 -14.95 15.37 -24.33
C LEU A 211 -15.00 15.76 -25.80
N LYS A 212 -15.81 16.76 -26.14
CA LYS A 212 -16.10 17.22 -27.50
C LYS A 212 -15.48 18.58 -27.78
N THR A 213 -15.42 19.46 -26.79
CA THR A 213 -14.90 20.83 -26.96
C THR A 213 -13.38 20.89 -26.93
N LYS A 214 -12.79 21.88 -27.61
CA LYS A 214 -11.33 22.03 -27.67
C LYS A 214 -10.79 22.55 -26.33
N GLU A 215 -11.57 23.39 -25.67
CA GLU A 215 -11.30 24.05 -24.41
C GLU A 215 -11.15 23.03 -23.27
N ALA A 216 -12.14 22.15 -23.09
CA ALA A 216 -12.09 21.12 -22.04
C ALA A 216 -10.94 20.11 -22.28
N ARG A 217 -10.74 19.68 -23.53
CA ARG A 217 -9.59 18.82 -23.92
C ARG A 217 -8.25 19.50 -23.66
N SER A 218 -8.12 20.80 -23.93
CA SER A 218 -6.90 21.56 -23.69
C SER A 218 -6.57 21.67 -22.19
N LEU A 219 -7.58 21.93 -21.35
CA LEU A 219 -7.42 21.96 -19.89
C LEU A 219 -7.05 20.58 -19.32
N LEU A 220 -7.68 19.50 -19.81
CA LEU A 220 -7.35 18.14 -19.42
C LEU A 220 -5.89 17.78 -19.79
N ASN A 221 -5.46 18.07 -21.02
CA ASN A 221 -4.07 17.86 -21.45
C ASN A 221 -3.08 18.69 -20.64
N LYS A 222 -3.37 19.98 -20.37
CA LYS A 222 -2.55 20.86 -19.51
C LYS A 222 -2.41 20.26 -18.10
N HIS A 223 -3.49 19.72 -17.55
CA HIS A 223 -3.47 19.00 -16.27
C HIS A 223 -2.57 17.76 -16.34
N TYR A 224 -2.70 16.92 -17.38
CA TYR A 224 -1.88 15.72 -17.57
C TYR A 224 -0.38 16.04 -17.62
N TYR A 225 0.04 17.03 -18.41
CA TYR A 225 1.45 17.45 -18.47
C TYR A 225 1.97 17.95 -17.12
N ARG A 226 1.16 18.71 -16.37
CA ARG A 226 1.54 19.21 -15.03
C ARG A 226 1.72 18.06 -14.04
N VAL A 227 0.76 17.14 -13.95
CA VAL A 227 0.84 16.01 -13.00
C VAL A 227 1.98 15.06 -13.37
N LEU A 228 2.21 14.78 -14.66
CA LEU A 228 3.36 14.00 -15.12
C LEU A 228 4.70 14.69 -14.81
N GLY A 229 4.76 16.02 -14.97
CA GLY A 229 5.94 16.83 -14.67
C GLY A 229 6.31 16.83 -13.19
N GLU A 230 5.33 16.85 -12.29
CA GLU A 230 5.57 16.68 -10.85
C GLU A 230 5.94 15.23 -10.49
N ALA A 231 5.24 14.24 -11.04
CA ALA A 231 5.52 12.83 -10.79
C ALA A 231 6.97 12.45 -11.15
N LYS A 232 7.49 12.95 -12.29
CA LYS A 232 8.88 12.71 -12.72
C LYS A 232 9.96 13.27 -11.77
N LYS A 233 9.62 14.13 -10.80
CA LYS A 233 10.58 14.63 -9.78
C LYS A 233 10.75 13.67 -8.60
N ASN A 234 9.83 12.72 -8.42
CA ASN A 234 9.89 11.75 -7.34
C ASN A 234 10.50 10.42 -7.85
N PRO A 235 11.51 9.84 -7.19
CA PRO A 235 12.19 8.63 -7.67
C PRO A 235 11.30 7.39 -7.79
N ILE A 236 10.33 7.21 -6.88
CA ILE A 236 9.38 6.09 -6.91
C ILE A 236 8.42 6.26 -8.09
N CYS A 237 7.88 7.47 -8.26
CA CYS A 237 7.02 7.81 -9.40
C CYS A 237 7.76 7.65 -10.75
N GLU A 238 9.02 8.10 -10.87
CA GLU A 238 9.80 7.92 -12.10
C GLU A 238 10.10 6.44 -12.41
N ASN A 239 10.39 5.66 -11.37
CA ASN A 239 10.52 4.20 -11.50
C ASN A 239 9.22 3.57 -12.03
N LEU A 240 8.06 3.88 -11.42
CA LEU A 240 6.76 3.38 -11.87
C LEU A 240 6.45 3.78 -13.32
N ILE A 241 6.71 5.05 -13.67
CA ILE A 241 6.63 5.60 -15.04
C ILE A 241 7.38 4.73 -16.07
N ARG A 242 8.55 4.19 -15.69
CA ARG A 242 9.38 3.34 -16.55
C ARG A 242 8.90 1.89 -16.53
N PHE A 243 8.62 1.35 -15.34
CA PHE A 243 8.10 -0.01 -15.14
C PHE A 243 6.78 -0.28 -15.89
N TYR A 244 5.92 0.73 -16.08
CA TYR A 244 4.70 0.60 -16.88
C TYR A 244 4.96 0.24 -18.36
N GLN A 245 6.20 0.24 -18.85
CA GLN A 245 6.55 -0.24 -20.20
C GLN A 245 6.53 -1.76 -20.29
N ASP A 246 6.82 -2.44 -19.19
CA ASP A 246 7.04 -3.89 -19.13
C ASP A 246 5.77 -4.68 -18.76
N ILE A 247 4.67 -4.01 -18.40
CA ILE A 247 3.47 -4.67 -17.87
C ILE A 247 2.51 -5.18 -18.96
N THR A 248 1.83 -6.28 -18.67
CA THR A 248 0.61 -6.70 -19.38
C THR A 248 -0.52 -6.89 -18.38
N LEU A 249 -1.61 -6.12 -18.57
CA LEU A 249 -2.82 -6.24 -17.76
C LEU A 249 -3.62 -7.50 -18.13
N PRO A 250 -4.30 -8.14 -17.16
CA PRO A 250 -5.15 -9.30 -17.44
C PRO A 250 -6.40 -8.94 -18.25
N THR A 251 -6.87 -9.87 -19.08
CA THR A 251 -8.16 -9.73 -19.78
C THR A 251 -9.34 -10.01 -18.85
N MET A 252 -10.53 -9.55 -19.22
CA MET A 252 -11.75 -9.83 -18.47
C MET A 252 -12.03 -11.34 -18.32
N ASP A 253 -11.68 -12.16 -19.32
CA ASP A 253 -11.82 -13.62 -19.23
C ASP A 253 -10.84 -14.23 -18.22
N GLN A 254 -9.60 -13.73 -18.15
CA GLN A 254 -8.62 -14.14 -17.15
C GLN A 254 -9.09 -13.77 -15.73
N ILE A 255 -9.62 -12.55 -15.54
CA ILE A 255 -10.16 -12.07 -14.27
C ILE A 255 -11.36 -12.94 -13.82
N ASN A 256 -12.31 -13.20 -14.72
CA ASN A 256 -13.49 -14.02 -14.41
C ASN A 256 -13.11 -15.47 -14.06
N LYS A 257 -12.18 -16.07 -14.82
CA LYS A 257 -11.68 -17.43 -14.57
C LYS A 257 -10.95 -17.54 -13.23
N GLU A 258 -10.13 -16.55 -12.88
CA GLU A 258 -9.46 -16.52 -11.57
C GLU A 258 -10.45 -16.30 -10.43
N ALA A 259 -11.44 -15.43 -10.60
CA ALA A 259 -12.49 -15.22 -9.61
C ALA A 259 -13.26 -16.51 -9.31
N GLU A 260 -13.57 -17.31 -10.33
CA GLU A 260 -14.23 -18.62 -10.17
C GLU A 260 -13.33 -19.63 -9.45
N ARG A 261 -12.04 -19.70 -9.80
CA ARG A 261 -11.05 -20.53 -9.11
C ARG A 261 -10.94 -20.18 -7.63
N LEU A 262 -10.86 -18.89 -7.31
CA LEU A 262 -10.75 -18.37 -5.95
C LEU A 262 -12.04 -18.61 -5.13
N ILE A 263 -13.22 -18.43 -5.72
CA ILE A 263 -14.50 -18.76 -5.07
C ILE A 263 -14.59 -20.25 -4.75
N ALA A 264 -14.21 -21.12 -5.71
CA ALA A 264 -14.20 -22.56 -5.52
C ALA A 264 -13.22 -23.00 -4.42
N SER A 265 -12.05 -22.35 -4.31
CA SER A 265 -11.08 -22.60 -3.24
C SER A 265 -11.45 -21.93 -1.90
N GLY A 266 -12.63 -21.31 -1.77
CA GLY A 266 -13.06 -20.63 -0.56
C GLY A 266 -12.24 -19.41 -0.16
N TYR A 267 -11.64 -18.71 -1.14
CA TYR A 267 -10.69 -17.62 -0.91
C TYR A 267 -11.24 -16.50 0.00
N VAL A 268 -10.36 -16.07 0.90
CA VAL A 268 -10.56 -14.95 1.82
C VAL A 268 -9.49 -13.90 1.55
N THR A 269 -9.93 -12.66 1.34
CA THR A 269 -9.06 -11.50 1.08
C THR A 269 -8.16 -11.16 2.25
N LYS A 270 -7.07 -10.39 2.03
CA LYS A 270 -6.22 -9.83 3.11
C LYS A 270 -7.01 -9.05 4.20
N LYS A 271 -8.25 -8.60 3.90
CA LYS A 271 -9.18 -7.92 4.84
C LYS A 271 -10.18 -8.88 5.53
N ASN A 272 -9.90 -10.18 5.55
CA ASN A 272 -10.75 -11.26 6.09
C ASN A 272 -12.18 -11.33 5.50
N LYS A 273 -12.39 -10.83 4.28
CA LYS A 273 -13.67 -10.93 3.57
C LYS A 273 -13.68 -12.08 2.56
N LYS A 274 -14.72 -12.90 2.55
CA LYS A 274 -14.88 -14.01 1.60
C LYS A 274 -15.27 -13.49 0.21
N LEU A 275 -14.61 -13.98 -0.84
CA LEU A 275 -14.93 -13.60 -2.22
C LEU A 275 -16.21 -14.32 -2.70
N ILE A 276 -17.09 -13.60 -3.39
CA ILE A 276 -18.36 -14.12 -3.95
C ILE A 276 -18.82 -13.27 -5.15
N LYS A 277 -19.68 -13.80 -6.02
CA LYS A 277 -20.40 -13.03 -7.05
C LYS A 277 -21.73 -12.48 -6.48
N LEU A 278 -22.13 -11.27 -6.87
CA LEU A 278 -23.45 -10.68 -6.59
C LEU A 278 -24.59 -11.41 -7.31
N ASN A 279 -24.31 -12.07 -8.44
CA ASN A 279 -25.30 -12.87 -9.18
C ASN A 279 -26.62 -12.12 -9.47
N LYS A 280 -26.53 -10.82 -9.80
CA LYS A 280 -27.67 -9.90 -10.03
C LYS A 280 -28.53 -9.56 -8.80
N HIS A 281 -28.15 -9.99 -7.59
CA HIS A 281 -28.81 -9.56 -6.35
C HIS A 281 -28.29 -8.20 -5.85
N ALA A 282 -29.11 -7.48 -5.09
CA ALA A 282 -28.67 -6.29 -4.35
C ALA A 282 -27.84 -6.70 -3.12
N ARG A 283 -26.89 -5.86 -2.68
CA ARG A 283 -26.04 -6.16 -1.49
C ARG A 283 -26.86 -6.48 -0.23
N SER A 284 -28.03 -5.86 -0.06
CA SER A 284 -28.98 -6.09 1.05
C SER A 284 -29.59 -7.50 1.09
N TYR A 285 -29.51 -8.27 0.00
CA TYR A 285 -29.86 -9.70 -0.02
C TYR A 285 -28.95 -10.53 0.90
N TYR A 286 -27.68 -10.13 1.04
CA TYR A 286 -26.69 -10.86 1.82
C TYR A 286 -26.69 -10.37 3.28
N LYS A 287 -27.19 -11.21 4.19
CA LYS A 287 -27.23 -10.93 5.64
C LYS A 287 -25.88 -10.46 6.20
N ASN A 288 -24.78 -11.08 5.74
CA ASN A 288 -23.42 -10.79 6.18
C ASN A 288 -22.61 -9.96 5.15
N HIS A 289 -23.24 -9.09 4.35
CA HIS A 289 -22.56 -8.33 3.28
C HIS A 289 -21.29 -7.57 3.72
N LYS A 290 -21.14 -7.19 4.99
CA LYS A 290 -19.91 -6.57 5.52
C LYS A 290 -18.70 -7.52 5.50
N GLU A 291 -18.91 -8.82 5.65
CA GLU A 291 -17.92 -9.91 5.63
C GLU A 291 -17.62 -10.44 4.22
N LEU A 292 -18.32 -9.92 3.20
CA LEU A 292 -18.20 -10.37 1.81
C LEU A 292 -17.43 -9.35 0.96
N SER A 293 -16.72 -9.87 -0.04
CA SER A 293 -16.10 -9.11 -1.12
C SER A 293 -16.72 -9.56 -2.43
N PHE A 294 -17.25 -8.63 -3.22
CA PHE A 294 -17.94 -8.95 -4.46
C PHE A 294 -16.99 -8.87 -5.67
N VAL A 295 -17.06 -9.86 -6.56
CA VAL A 295 -16.24 -9.92 -7.78
C VAL A 295 -16.54 -8.73 -8.69
N GLU A 296 -17.82 -8.37 -8.83
CA GLU A 296 -18.27 -7.27 -9.68
C GLU A 296 -17.78 -5.90 -9.18
N ASP A 297 -17.65 -5.73 -7.85
CA ASP A 297 -17.06 -4.52 -7.26
C ASP A 297 -15.53 -4.44 -7.53
N ALA A 298 -14.85 -5.58 -7.58
CA ALA A 298 -13.43 -5.65 -7.92
C ALA A 298 -13.16 -5.42 -9.42
N ILE A 299 -14.04 -5.91 -10.29
CA ILE A 299 -14.01 -5.65 -11.74
C ILE A 299 -14.23 -4.16 -12.02
N GLU A 300 -15.22 -3.52 -11.42
CA GLU A 300 -15.49 -2.10 -11.67
C GLU A 300 -14.34 -1.19 -11.17
N ILE A 301 -13.65 -1.59 -10.10
CA ILE A 301 -12.41 -0.93 -9.67
C ILE A 301 -11.30 -1.13 -10.71
N PHE A 302 -11.11 -2.34 -11.23
CA PHE A 302 -10.12 -2.62 -12.28
C PHE A 302 -10.38 -1.77 -13.53
N GLU A 303 -11.58 -1.83 -14.10
CA GLU A 303 -12.00 -1.03 -15.27
C GLU A 303 -11.80 0.47 -15.02
N TYR A 304 -12.15 0.99 -13.84
CA TYR A 304 -11.93 2.40 -13.49
C TYR A 304 -10.44 2.79 -13.49
N LEU A 305 -9.55 1.90 -13.06
CA LEU A 305 -8.11 2.12 -12.93
C LEU A 305 -7.31 1.84 -14.22
N THR A 306 -7.94 1.26 -15.26
CA THR A 306 -7.25 0.80 -16.47
C THR A 306 -7.90 1.15 -17.82
N ASP A 307 -9.22 1.42 -17.89
CA ASP A 307 -9.97 1.62 -19.16
C ASP A 307 -9.39 2.68 -20.10
N ASN A 308 -8.78 3.72 -19.53
CA ASN A 308 -8.19 4.83 -20.26
C ASN A 308 -6.65 4.83 -20.14
N GLY A 309 -6.05 3.71 -19.70
CA GLY A 309 -4.65 3.63 -19.28
C GLY A 309 -4.47 3.82 -17.77
N LEU A 310 -3.26 3.53 -17.28
CA LEU A 310 -2.93 3.59 -15.85
C LEU A 310 -2.87 5.02 -15.29
N LEU A 311 -3.10 5.14 -13.99
CA LEU A 311 -2.87 6.36 -13.21
C LEU A 311 -1.39 6.77 -13.25
N ILE A 312 -1.13 8.07 -13.43
CA ILE A 312 0.15 8.68 -13.12
C ILE A 312 0.33 8.60 -11.60
N PRO A 313 1.43 7.99 -11.12
CA PRO A 313 1.68 7.78 -9.71
C PRO A 313 1.78 9.12 -8.99
N THR A 314 0.99 9.28 -7.92
CA THR A 314 0.88 10.54 -7.18
C THR A 314 1.49 10.38 -5.79
N VAL A 315 2.35 11.32 -5.39
CA VAL A 315 2.98 11.33 -4.06
C VAL A 315 1.96 11.78 -3.02
N GLY A 316 1.79 10.98 -1.97
CA GLY A 316 0.99 11.32 -0.80
C GLY A 316 1.58 12.47 0.02
N GLY A 317 0.82 12.96 0.97
CA GLY A 317 1.27 14.03 1.87
C GLY A 317 1.87 13.50 3.18
N GLU A 318 2.13 14.42 4.12
CA GLU A 318 2.75 14.12 5.41
C GLU A 318 1.91 13.15 6.26
N ALA A 319 0.58 13.20 6.14
CA ALA A 319 -0.34 12.27 6.79
C ALA A 319 -0.18 10.80 6.32
N SER A 320 0.29 10.57 5.10
CA SER A 320 0.63 9.25 4.55
C SER A 320 2.14 9.02 4.41
N GLY A 321 2.97 9.86 5.06
CA GLY A 321 4.43 9.74 5.02
C GLY A 321 5.06 9.93 3.64
N GLY A 322 4.36 10.53 2.67
CA GLY A 322 4.85 10.63 1.29
C GLY A 322 4.65 9.36 0.44
N ARG A 323 3.87 8.37 0.92
CA ARG A 323 3.57 7.14 0.15
C ARG A 323 3.01 7.49 -1.22
N VAL A 324 3.58 6.88 -2.26
CA VAL A 324 3.04 6.98 -3.63
C VAL A 324 1.77 6.13 -3.72
N VAL A 325 0.83 6.57 -4.55
CA VAL A 325 -0.41 5.85 -4.88
C VAL A 325 -0.57 5.81 -6.41
N ASP A 326 -0.78 4.62 -6.96
CA ASP A 326 -1.07 4.41 -8.39
C ASP A 326 -2.24 3.44 -8.66
N SER A 327 -2.37 2.94 -9.90
CA SER A 327 -3.38 1.93 -10.25
C SER A 327 -3.20 0.62 -9.48
N PHE A 328 -1.98 0.17 -9.21
CA PHE A 328 -1.67 -1.13 -8.58
C PHE A 328 -1.85 -1.11 -7.06
N ASP A 329 -1.62 0.04 -6.40
CA ASP A 329 -1.97 0.27 -4.99
C ASP A 329 -3.48 0.12 -4.75
N LEU A 330 -4.28 0.64 -5.67
CA LEU A 330 -5.75 0.67 -5.59
C LEU A 330 -6.41 -0.59 -6.17
N MET A 331 -5.72 -1.32 -7.04
CA MET A 331 -6.23 -2.55 -7.67
C MET A 331 -6.44 -3.67 -6.64
N PRO A 332 -7.55 -4.43 -6.72
CA PRO A 332 -7.76 -5.61 -5.89
C PRO A 332 -6.58 -6.59 -6.03
N SER A 333 -5.89 -6.88 -4.92
CA SER A 333 -4.65 -7.68 -4.94
C SER A 333 -4.75 -9.02 -5.70
N TRP A 334 -5.90 -9.69 -5.68
CA TRP A 334 -6.10 -10.94 -6.44
C TRP A 334 -6.17 -10.74 -7.96
N ILE A 335 -6.61 -9.56 -8.44
CA ILE A 335 -6.51 -9.15 -9.85
C ILE A 335 -5.08 -8.72 -10.17
N ARG A 336 -4.43 -7.96 -9.28
CA ARG A 336 -3.02 -7.54 -9.46
C ARG A 336 -2.09 -8.74 -9.65
N ASN A 337 -2.31 -9.84 -8.95
CA ASN A 337 -1.55 -11.08 -9.09
C ASN A 337 -1.64 -11.75 -10.48
N LEU A 338 -2.56 -11.31 -11.36
CA LEU A 338 -2.66 -11.75 -12.75
C LEU A 338 -1.85 -10.88 -13.73
N VAL A 339 -1.32 -9.75 -13.27
CA VAL A 339 -0.50 -8.85 -14.09
C VAL A 339 0.82 -9.55 -14.41
N LEU A 340 1.21 -9.48 -15.68
CA LEU A 340 2.49 -10.01 -16.15
C LEU A 340 3.51 -8.87 -16.25
N VAL A 341 4.77 -9.17 -16.01
CA VAL A 341 5.91 -8.31 -16.30
C VAL A 341 6.72 -9.03 -17.39
N ASN A 342 6.95 -8.38 -18.52
CA ASN A 342 7.59 -8.93 -19.72
C ASN A 342 7.11 -10.36 -20.08
N GLY A 343 5.78 -10.55 -20.01
CA GLY A 343 5.10 -11.82 -20.31
C GLY A 343 5.21 -12.92 -19.24
N LYS A 344 5.97 -12.72 -18.15
CA LYS A 344 6.03 -13.67 -17.01
C LYS A 344 5.15 -13.19 -15.85
N THR A 345 4.64 -14.14 -15.05
CA THR A 345 3.97 -13.83 -13.78
C THR A 345 4.92 -13.07 -12.86
N LEU A 346 4.44 -11.99 -12.25
CA LEU A 346 5.21 -11.20 -11.29
C LEU A 346 5.65 -12.01 -10.06
N VAL A 347 6.71 -11.53 -9.41
CA VAL A 347 7.10 -11.93 -8.04
C VAL A 347 6.93 -10.71 -7.15
N GLU A 348 6.32 -10.86 -5.98
CA GLU A 348 6.20 -9.81 -4.94
C GLU A 348 7.31 -10.06 -3.89
N SER A 349 7.95 -8.99 -3.42
CA SER A 349 8.87 -9.01 -2.28
C SER A 349 8.47 -7.97 -1.25
N ASP A 350 8.23 -8.40 -0.01
CA ASP A 350 7.79 -7.56 1.10
C ASP A 350 8.73 -7.68 2.31
N TYR A 351 8.72 -6.68 3.19
CA TYR A 351 9.49 -6.73 4.44
C TYR A 351 8.74 -7.48 5.55
N SER A 352 9.44 -8.42 6.20
CA SER A 352 8.87 -9.18 7.31
C SER A 352 8.65 -8.31 8.55
N CYS A 353 7.40 -7.99 8.90
CA CYS A 353 7.10 -7.27 10.16
C CYS A 353 7.77 -5.88 10.21
N LEU A 354 7.67 -5.11 9.10
CA LEU A 354 8.38 -3.84 8.95
C LEU A 354 8.04 -2.81 10.03
N HIS A 355 6.75 -2.46 10.18
CA HIS A 355 6.32 -1.37 11.06
C HIS A 355 6.76 -1.53 12.52
N PRO A 356 6.63 -2.70 13.18
CA PRO A 356 7.19 -2.92 14.51
C PRO A 356 8.71 -2.71 14.60
N ASN A 357 9.48 -3.20 13.62
CA ASN A 357 10.94 -3.01 13.61
C ASN A 357 11.33 -1.55 13.34
N ILE A 358 10.55 -0.81 12.53
CA ILE A 358 10.69 0.65 12.42
C ILE A 358 10.40 1.33 13.78
N THR A 359 9.34 0.94 14.50
CA THR A 359 9.04 1.52 15.82
C THR A 359 10.19 1.31 16.80
N ILE A 360 10.75 0.11 16.85
CA ILE A 360 11.93 -0.20 17.69
C ILE A 360 13.07 0.78 17.35
N THR A 361 13.42 0.92 16.07
CA THR A 361 14.50 1.82 15.64
C THR A 361 14.22 3.30 15.91
N LEU A 362 12.97 3.76 15.78
CA LEU A 362 12.61 5.18 15.92
C LEU A 362 12.41 5.66 17.37
N TYR A 363 12.14 4.75 18.31
CA TYR A 363 11.72 5.11 19.68
C TYR A 363 12.62 4.51 20.78
N ASP A 364 13.87 4.15 20.46
CA ASP A 364 14.85 3.53 21.38
C ASP A 364 14.40 2.16 21.95
N GLY A 365 13.86 1.30 21.08
CA GLY A 365 13.65 -0.11 21.42
C GLY A 365 14.94 -0.94 21.39
N SER A 366 14.89 -2.12 21.99
CA SER A 366 16.07 -2.97 22.26
C SER A 366 16.10 -4.30 21.50
N THR A 367 14.94 -4.86 21.17
CA THR A 367 14.80 -6.14 20.48
C THR A 367 15.27 -6.01 19.03
N SER A 368 16.06 -6.97 18.55
CA SER A 368 16.42 -7.06 17.13
C SER A 368 15.61 -8.16 16.43
N TYR A 369 15.22 -7.93 15.17
CA TYR A 369 14.54 -8.92 14.32
C TYR A 369 13.21 -9.44 14.86
N LEU A 370 12.31 -8.53 15.22
CA LEU A 370 10.97 -8.86 15.68
C LEU A 370 10.15 -9.54 14.58
N THR A 371 9.67 -10.78 14.81
CA THR A 371 8.76 -11.45 13.86
C THR A 371 7.40 -11.79 14.48
N HIS A 372 6.39 -11.91 13.61
CA HIS A 372 5.05 -12.35 14.01
C HIS A 372 5.02 -13.77 14.60
N GLY A 373 6.01 -14.62 14.29
CA GLY A 373 6.11 -15.98 14.82
C GLY A 373 6.53 -15.97 16.29
N ASP A 374 7.59 -15.23 16.60
CA ASP A 374 8.15 -15.15 17.95
C ASP A 374 7.12 -14.59 18.95
N LEU A 375 6.43 -13.50 18.59
CA LEU A 375 5.34 -12.95 19.41
C LEU A 375 4.18 -13.93 19.58
N GLY A 376 3.88 -14.73 18.56
CA GLY A 376 2.82 -15.73 18.63
C GLY A 376 3.14 -16.83 19.64
N LEU A 377 4.41 -17.27 19.68
CA LEU A 377 4.92 -18.22 20.66
C LEU A 377 4.96 -17.62 22.07
N GLU A 378 5.54 -16.42 22.24
CA GLU A 378 5.74 -15.81 23.56
C GLU A 378 4.41 -15.40 24.24
N LEU A 379 3.46 -14.86 23.47
CA LEU A 379 2.13 -14.50 23.97
C LEU A 379 1.13 -15.67 23.93
N ASN A 380 1.51 -16.83 23.38
CA ASN A 380 0.63 -17.98 23.13
C ASN A 380 -0.67 -17.59 22.37
N ILE A 381 -0.51 -16.85 21.27
CA ILE A 381 -1.61 -16.40 20.38
C ILE A 381 -1.31 -16.74 18.93
N ASP A 382 -2.37 -17.01 18.16
CA ASP A 382 -2.24 -17.36 16.74
C ASP A 382 -1.55 -16.25 15.92
N VAL A 383 -0.61 -16.64 15.06
CA VAL A 383 0.22 -15.71 14.26
C VAL A 383 -0.62 -14.80 13.35
N LYS A 384 -1.81 -15.21 12.89
CA LYS A 384 -2.71 -14.34 12.12
C LYS A 384 -3.34 -13.27 13.02
N THR A 385 -3.56 -13.57 14.30
CA THR A 385 -3.97 -12.58 15.31
C THR A 385 -2.86 -11.57 15.56
N VAL A 386 -1.60 -12.01 15.70
CA VAL A 386 -0.43 -11.09 15.81
C VAL A 386 -0.35 -10.18 14.59
N LYS A 387 -0.40 -10.75 13.37
CA LYS A 387 -0.42 -9.99 12.11
C LYS A 387 -1.58 -8.98 12.08
N LYS A 388 -2.80 -9.40 12.42
CA LYS A 388 -3.99 -8.52 12.46
C LYS A 388 -3.81 -7.35 13.43
N GLU A 389 -3.30 -7.61 14.63
CA GLU A 389 -3.10 -6.57 15.63
C GLU A 389 -1.98 -5.61 15.25
N HIS A 390 -0.84 -6.10 14.72
CA HIS A 390 0.25 -5.24 14.24
C HIS A 390 -0.14 -4.26 13.13
N LEU A 391 -1.11 -4.61 12.26
CA LEU A 391 -1.63 -3.67 11.24
C LEU A 391 -2.21 -2.37 11.82
N SER A 392 -2.55 -2.34 13.12
CA SER A 392 -3.18 -1.19 13.77
C SER A 392 -2.59 -0.80 15.13
N PHE A 393 -1.82 -1.66 15.80
CA PHE A 393 -1.34 -1.46 17.18
C PHE A 393 -0.69 -0.10 17.39
N PHE A 394 0.25 0.30 16.52
CA PHE A 394 0.92 1.60 16.62
C PHE A 394 0.07 2.78 16.12
N ASN A 395 -1.06 2.56 15.44
CA ASN A 395 -2.02 3.61 15.07
C ASN A 395 -3.09 3.84 16.16
N LYS A 396 -3.42 2.82 16.95
CA LYS A 396 -4.42 2.85 18.03
C LYS A 396 -4.18 4.01 19.03
N GLU A 397 -5.26 4.48 19.65
CA GLU A 397 -5.18 5.38 20.80
C GLU A 397 -4.57 4.67 22.01
N VAL A 398 -3.97 5.40 22.96
CA VAL A 398 -3.24 4.79 24.09
C VAL A 398 -4.13 3.84 24.91
N TRP A 399 -5.43 4.14 25.07
CA TRP A 399 -6.36 3.25 25.77
C TRP A 399 -6.70 1.99 24.96
N GLN A 400 -6.76 2.09 23.62
CA GLN A 400 -6.97 0.95 22.71
C GLN A 400 -5.70 0.09 22.59
N MET A 401 -4.51 0.71 22.64
CA MET A 401 -3.24 -0.01 22.73
C MET A 401 -3.24 -0.90 23.97
N LYS A 402 -3.59 -0.36 25.14
CA LYS A 402 -3.70 -1.11 26.42
C LYS A 402 -4.69 -2.27 26.40
N GLN A 403 -5.65 -2.29 25.46
CA GLN A 403 -6.61 -3.40 25.28
C GLN A 403 -6.13 -4.46 24.27
N SER A 404 -5.06 -4.19 23.51
CA SER A 404 -4.51 -5.14 22.55
C SER A 404 -3.77 -6.28 23.26
N PRO A 405 -3.89 -7.54 22.80
CA PRO A 405 -3.12 -8.66 23.33
C PRO A 405 -1.60 -8.50 23.14
N LEU A 406 -1.15 -7.56 22.30
CA LEU A 406 0.27 -7.27 22.10
C LEU A 406 0.86 -6.30 23.14
N TYR A 407 0.03 -5.59 23.90
CA TYR A 407 0.50 -4.59 24.86
C TYR A 407 1.36 -5.18 25.99
N PRO A 408 1.03 -6.35 26.60
CA PRO A 408 1.87 -6.93 27.65
C PRO A 408 3.30 -7.22 27.18
N TYR A 409 3.47 -7.72 25.95
CA TYR A 409 4.78 -7.95 25.34
C TYR A 409 5.59 -6.66 25.26
N TYR A 410 5.02 -5.60 24.66
CA TYR A 410 5.72 -4.33 24.52
C TYR A 410 5.94 -3.62 25.87
N GLN A 411 5.09 -3.85 26.86
CA GLN A 411 5.26 -3.30 28.21
C GLN A 411 6.40 -3.99 28.98
N GLN A 412 6.56 -5.30 28.79
CA GLN A 412 7.58 -6.11 29.47
C GLN A 412 8.95 -5.99 28.79
N ASN A 413 8.99 -6.18 27.48
CA ASN A 413 10.23 -6.30 26.71
C ASN A 413 10.69 -4.98 26.08
N GLU A 414 9.78 -4.04 25.84
CA GLU A 414 10.07 -2.75 25.20
C GLU A 414 9.54 -1.52 25.96
N PRO A 415 9.71 -1.44 27.31
CA PRO A 415 9.08 -0.41 28.13
C PRO A 415 9.46 1.02 27.73
N ARG A 416 10.74 1.26 27.37
CA ARG A 416 11.22 2.57 26.91
C ARG A 416 10.60 2.98 25.58
N MET A 417 10.59 2.08 24.60
CA MET A 417 9.97 2.31 23.29
C MET A 417 8.48 2.60 23.43
N LEU A 418 7.76 1.80 24.24
CA LEU A 418 6.35 1.98 24.48
C LEU A 418 6.05 3.29 25.20
N GLN A 419 6.86 3.69 26.19
CA GLN A 419 6.75 4.98 26.88
C GLN A 419 6.98 6.15 25.91
N ASN A 420 7.99 6.06 25.04
CA ASN A 420 8.31 7.08 24.04
C ASN A 420 7.17 7.26 23.03
N VAL A 421 6.61 6.16 22.51
CA VAL A 421 5.42 6.18 21.63
C VAL A 421 4.21 6.80 22.32
N ILE A 422 3.94 6.41 23.57
CA ILE A 422 2.80 6.95 24.35
C ILE A 422 2.98 8.46 24.63
N SER A 423 4.19 8.88 25.00
CA SER A 423 4.54 10.28 25.24
C SER A 423 4.31 11.13 23.98
N GLU A 424 4.78 10.67 22.82
CA GLU A 424 4.57 11.40 21.57
C GLU A 424 3.08 11.49 21.18
N LYS A 425 2.31 10.40 21.35
CA LYS A 425 0.86 10.41 21.08
C LYS A 425 0.08 11.40 21.95
N TYR A 426 0.56 11.73 23.15
CA TYR A 426 -0.05 12.76 24.00
C TYR A 426 0.44 14.17 23.68
N ASN A 427 1.73 14.34 23.36
CA ASN A 427 2.35 15.65 23.15
C ASN A 427 2.22 16.19 21.71
N SER A 428 1.90 15.34 20.74
CA SER A 428 1.73 15.75 19.34
C SER A 428 0.36 16.35 19.05
N GLN A 429 0.32 17.44 18.27
CA GLN A 429 -0.91 17.98 17.67
C GLN A 429 -1.68 16.94 16.82
N HIS A 430 -0.99 15.92 16.30
CA HIS A 430 -1.59 14.84 15.51
C HIS A 430 -2.07 13.64 16.36
N LYS A 431 -1.97 13.74 17.70
CA LYS A 431 -2.43 12.75 18.69
C LYS A 431 -1.96 11.34 18.33
N HIS A 432 -2.85 10.34 18.38
CA HIS A 432 -2.54 8.94 18.10
C HIS A 432 -1.95 8.70 16.68
N LYS A 433 -2.25 9.56 15.70
CA LYS A 433 -1.84 9.40 14.29
C LYS A 433 -0.37 9.74 14.02
N ILE A 434 0.32 10.42 14.96
CA ILE A 434 1.73 10.82 14.78
C ILE A 434 2.65 9.63 14.51
N THR A 435 2.45 8.53 15.23
CA THR A 435 3.28 7.32 15.10
C THR A 435 3.18 6.77 13.68
N SER A 436 1.97 6.53 13.16
CA SER A 436 1.78 6.06 11.79
C SER A 436 2.38 6.98 10.73
N ARG A 437 2.31 8.31 10.91
CA ARG A 437 2.97 9.28 10.01
C ARG A 437 4.48 9.05 9.94
N ARG A 438 5.14 8.85 11.09
CA ARG A 438 6.57 8.52 11.15
C ARG A 438 6.89 7.16 10.55
N LEU A 439 6.08 6.13 10.83
CA LEU A 439 6.30 4.78 10.29
C LEU A 439 6.21 4.78 8.76
N PHE A 440 5.18 5.43 8.19
CA PHE A 440 5.04 5.57 6.74
C PHE A 440 6.15 6.42 6.12
N ALA A 441 6.56 7.52 6.77
CA ALA A 441 7.66 8.34 6.29
C ALA A 441 8.98 7.55 6.22
N LYS A 442 9.26 6.72 7.25
CA LYS A 442 10.47 5.90 7.29
C LYS A 442 10.43 4.73 6.30
N GLU A 443 9.26 4.12 6.10
CA GLU A 443 9.04 3.15 5.02
C GLU A 443 9.33 3.76 3.65
N VAL A 444 8.76 4.93 3.33
CA VAL A 444 8.97 5.61 2.04
C VAL A 444 10.43 6.01 1.84
N GLU A 445 11.12 6.44 2.89
CA GLU A 445 12.56 6.72 2.86
C GLU A 445 13.37 5.48 2.45
N VAL A 446 13.14 4.35 3.13
CA VAL A 446 13.77 3.04 2.81
C VAL A 446 13.47 2.64 1.36
N MET A 447 12.20 2.64 0.97
CA MET A 447 11.77 2.17 -0.36
C MET A 447 12.28 3.08 -1.48
N THR A 448 12.41 4.39 -1.23
CA THR A 448 13.05 5.33 -2.15
C THR A 448 14.50 4.93 -2.40
N THR A 449 15.27 4.62 -1.35
CA THR A 449 16.68 4.22 -1.49
C THR A 449 16.83 2.86 -2.19
N VAL A 450 15.98 1.88 -1.88
CA VAL A 450 15.92 0.60 -2.60
C VAL A 450 15.70 0.83 -4.10
N ILE A 451 14.66 1.58 -4.46
CA ILE A 451 14.31 1.87 -5.86
C ILE A 451 15.43 2.67 -6.55
N GLN A 452 16.01 3.66 -5.89
CA GLN A 452 17.16 4.40 -6.44
C GLN A 452 18.39 3.53 -6.68
N GLN A 453 18.61 2.48 -5.89
CA GLN A 453 19.69 1.53 -6.11
C GLN A 453 19.39 0.60 -7.30
N LEU A 454 18.18 0.05 -7.38
CA LEU A 454 17.74 -0.80 -8.50
C LEU A 454 17.72 -0.03 -9.84
N ASN A 455 17.27 1.22 -9.85
CA ASN A 455 17.26 2.07 -11.03
C ASN A 455 18.66 2.30 -11.62
N LYS A 456 19.72 2.34 -10.80
CA LYS A 456 21.12 2.46 -11.26
C LYS A 456 21.59 1.22 -12.03
N GLU A 457 20.97 0.08 -11.76
CA GLU A 457 21.22 -1.21 -12.43
C GLU A 457 20.26 -1.42 -13.61
N GLY A 458 19.39 -0.45 -13.93
CA GLY A 458 18.38 -0.56 -14.98
C GLY A 458 17.17 -1.43 -14.60
N ILE A 459 17.04 -1.80 -13.32
CA ILE A 459 15.95 -2.64 -12.81
C ILE A 459 14.82 -1.74 -12.34
N PHE A 460 13.75 -1.64 -13.14
CA PHE A 460 12.52 -0.95 -12.75
C PHE A 460 11.51 -1.93 -12.15
N VAL A 461 10.75 -1.48 -11.16
CA VAL A 461 9.88 -2.33 -10.33
C VAL A 461 8.52 -1.68 -10.07
N GLY A 462 7.49 -2.50 -9.92
CA GLY A 462 6.24 -2.08 -9.32
C GLY A 462 6.41 -1.84 -7.81
N TYR A 463 5.64 -0.92 -7.27
CA TYR A 463 5.67 -0.51 -5.86
C TYR A 463 4.27 -0.62 -5.27
N VAL A 464 4.16 -1.19 -4.07
CA VAL A 464 2.93 -1.21 -3.25
C VAL A 464 3.33 -1.05 -1.78
N TYR A 465 3.44 0.19 -1.31
CA TYR A 465 3.86 0.54 0.06
C TYR A 465 5.19 -0.08 0.51
N ASP A 466 5.15 -1.14 1.33
CA ASP A 466 6.30 -1.89 1.86
C ASP A 466 6.69 -3.10 1.00
N ALA A 467 6.07 -3.26 -0.17
CA ALA A 467 6.35 -4.32 -1.13
C ALA A 467 6.77 -3.79 -2.51
N LEU A 468 7.61 -4.56 -3.20
CA LEU A 468 7.93 -4.38 -4.62
C LEU A 468 7.42 -5.57 -5.42
N PHE A 469 7.03 -5.36 -6.68
CA PHE A 469 6.69 -6.46 -7.59
C PHE A 469 7.38 -6.31 -8.95
N PHE A 470 7.92 -7.40 -9.48
CA PHE A 470 8.90 -7.33 -10.57
C PHE A 470 9.01 -8.64 -11.35
N HIS A 471 9.82 -8.62 -12.41
CA HIS A 471 10.11 -9.78 -13.25
C HIS A 471 10.91 -10.85 -12.47
N PRO A 472 10.56 -12.15 -12.55
CA PRO A 472 11.17 -13.21 -11.73
C PRO A 472 12.70 -13.26 -11.74
N ASP A 473 13.32 -12.94 -12.88
CA ASP A 473 14.77 -13.04 -13.09
C ASP A 473 15.56 -12.06 -12.17
N TYR A 474 14.90 -11.02 -11.64
CA TYR A 474 15.49 -10.07 -10.69
C TYR A 474 15.29 -10.44 -9.22
N ALA A 475 14.56 -11.52 -8.89
CA ALA A 475 14.10 -11.80 -7.51
C ALA A 475 15.23 -11.87 -6.48
N LYS A 476 16.34 -12.55 -6.79
CA LYS A 476 17.52 -12.59 -5.92
C LYS A 476 18.09 -11.19 -5.68
N ARG A 477 18.22 -10.39 -6.75
CA ARG A 477 18.84 -9.06 -6.70
C ARG A 477 17.98 -8.05 -5.95
N VAL A 478 16.67 -8.03 -6.17
CA VAL A 478 15.76 -7.16 -5.43
C VAL A 478 15.77 -7.48 -3.94
N LYS A 479 15.73 -8.77 -3.57
CA LYS A 479 15.85 -9.20 -2.17
C LYS A 479 17.18 -8.75 -1.54
N GLU A 480 18.31 -8.98 -2.21
CA GLU A 480 19.64 -8.52 -1.77
C GLU A 480 19.70 -7.00 -1.52
N VAL A 481 19.13 -6.19 -2.43
CA VAL A 481 19.12 -4.73 -2.29
C VAL A 481 18.20 -4.29 -1.15
N MET A 482 17.01 -4.88 -1.00
CA MET A 482 16.11 -4.62 0.13
C MET A 482 16.78 -4.97 1.47
N ASP A 483 17.35 -6.16 1.59
CA ASP A 483 18.08 -6.62 2.78
C ASP A 483 19.29 -5.72 3.09
N THR A 484 20.01 -5.24 2.07
CA THR A 484 21.16 -4.33 2.25
C THR A 484 20.71 -2.95 2.75
N VAL A 485 19.71 -2.34 2.11
CA VAL A 485 19.26 -0.99 2.43
C VAL A 485 18.59 -0.92 3.80
N ILE A 486 17.73 -1.90 4.15
CA ILE A 486 17.04 -1.87 5.45
C ILE A 486 18.02 -1.92 6.63
N GLN A 487 19.15 -2.64 6.47
CA GLN A 487 20.21 -2.72 7.46
C GLN A 487 21.05 -1.43 7.56
N GLN A 488 21.26 -0.71 6.45
CA GLN A 488 21.89 0.63 6.47
C GLN A 488 21.07 1.62 7.29
N TYR A 489 19.74 1.47 7.29
CA TYR A 489 18.84 2.25 8.14
C TYR A 489 18.76 1.78 9.60
N GLY A 490 19.52 0.76 9.98
CA GLY A 490 19.51 0.17 11.33
C GLY A 490 18.25 -0.64 11.66
N ILE A 491 17.31 -0.77 10.73
CA ILE A 491 16.03 -1.44 10.95
C ILE A 491 16.26 -2.95 10.80
N LYS A 492 16.10 -3.68 11.90
CA LYS A 492 16.37 -5.11 11.96
C LYS A 492 15.21 -5.93 11.41
N THR A 493 15.14 -6.03 10.08
CA THR A 493 14.27 -6.96 9.37
C THR A 493 14.93 -7.47 8.08
N ILE A 494 14.23 -8.34 7.36
CA ILE A 494 14.59 -8.96 6.09
C ILE A 494 13.41 -8.94 5.12
N ALA A 495 13.71 -8.86 3.82
CA ALA A 495 12.76 -9.04 2.74
C ALA A 495 12.47 -10.54 2.50
N LYS A 496 11.26 -10.84 2.03
CA LYS A 496 10.77 -12.18 1.69
C LYS A 496 10.29 -12.22 0.25
N LEU A 497 10.28 -13.40 -0.39
CA LEU A 497 9.76 -13.56 -1.75
C LEU A 497 8.46 -14.37 -1.75
N SER A 498 7.46 -13.90 -2.51
CA SER A 498 6.13 -14.54 -2.61
C SER A 498 6.13 -15.99 -3.14
N ASN A 499 7.25 -16.44 -3.69
CA ASN A 499 7.41 -17.79 -4.22
C ASN A 499 7.99 -18.77 -3.20
N GLU A 500 8.63 -18.29 -2.13
CA GLU A 500 9.16 -19.12 -1.04
C GLU A 500 8.00 -19.76 -0.25
N GLU A 501 6.88 -19.04 -0.07
CA GLU A 501 5.68 -19.59 0.60
C GLU A 501 4.98 -20.71 -0.19
N LYS A 502 5.24 -20.87 -1.50
CA LYS A 502 4.55 -21.86 -2.36
C LYS A 502 5.25 -23.22 -2.42
N GLN A 503 6.47 -23.35 -1.90
CA GLN A 503 7.22 -24.61 -1.88
C GLN A 503 7.00 -25.42 -0.59
N ASN A 504 5.75 -25.51 -0.11
CA ASN A 504 5.44 -26.23 1.13
C ASN A 504 4.35 -27.32 0.92
N PRO A 505 4.70 -28.51 0.38
CA PRO A 505 3.74 -29.57 0.06
C PRO A 505 3.09 -30.25 1.29
N ILE A 506 3.55 -29.92 2.51
CA ILE A 506 3.32 -30.72 3.72
C ILE A 506 1.92 -30.51 4.32
N MET A 507 1.21 -29.42 3.98
CA MET A 507 -0.13 -29.14 4.52
C MET A 507 -1.22 -30.14 4.09
N ASP A 508 -1.10 -30.80 2.94
CA ASP A 508 -2.11 -31.79 2.51
C ASP A 508 -1.90 -33.17 3.14
N SER A 509 -0.66 -33.56 3.47
CA SER A 509 -0.37 -34.81 4.20
C SER A 509 -0.83 -34.79 5.66
N LEU A 510 -0.93 -33.61 6.30
CA LEU A 510 -1.27 -33.47 7.72
C LEU A 510 -2.76 -33.73 8.05
N LYS A 511 -3.63 -33.94 7.05
CA LYS A 511 -5.02 -34.35 7.28
C LYS A 511 -5.16 -35.83 7.60
N GLU A 512 -4.28 -36.69 7.08
CA GLU A 512 -4.36 -38.15 7.29
C GLU A 512 -3.73 -38.57 8.63
N THR A 513 -2.68 -37.88 9.10
CA THR A 513 -1.94 -38.26 10.31
C THR A 513 -2.72 -38.03 11.62
N LYS A 514 -3.70 -37.12 11.63
CA LYS A 514 -4.49 -36.79 12.84
C LYS A 514 -5.40 -37.92 13.35
N VAL A 515 -5.58 -39.00 12.58
CA VAL A 515 -6.43 -40.14 12.97
C VAL A 515 -5.74 -41.09 13.96
N VAL A 516 -4.40 -41.09 14.05
CA VAL A 516 -3.64 -42.18 14.70
C VAL A 516 -3.16 -41.89 16.12
N LEU A 517 -3.09 -40.62 16.57
CA LEU A 517 -2.36 -40.24 17.80
C LEU A 517 -3.17 -40.17 19.12
N ASN A 518 -4.47 -40.50 19.13
CA ASN A 518 -5.32 -40.43 20.33
C ASN A 518 -5.10 -41.58 21.36
N GLY A 519 -3.91 -42.19 21.41
CA GLY A 519 -3.72 -43.56 21.92
C GLY A 519 -2.71 -43.80 23.05
N ILE A 520 -2.06 -42.80 23.66
CA ILE A 520 -1.02 -43.05 24.70
C ILE A 520 -1.25 -42.21 25.97
N LYS A 521 -1.41 -42.89 27.11
CA LYS A 521 -1.57 -42.28 28.44
C LYS A 521 -0.23 -41.84 29.04
N ARG A 522 -0.20 -40.65 29.65
CA ARG A 522 0.95 -40.13 30.41
C ARG A 522 1.26 -41.00 31.64
N LYS A 523 2.56 -41.22 31.93
CA LYS A 523 3.07 -41.67 33.25
C LYS A 523 4.07 -40.65 33.78
N HIS A 524 4.13 -40.55 35.10
CA HIS A 524 4.95 -39.59 35.86
C HIS A 524 6.45 -39.91 35.81
N VAL A 525 7.28 -38.85 35.75
CA VAL A 525 8.70 -38.84 36.14
C VAL A 525 8.95 -37.54 36.95
N PRO A 526 9.83 -37.51 37.98
CA PRO A 526 9.87 -36.41 38.96
C PRO A 526 10.95 -35.33 38.69
N LYS A 527 10.91 -34.25 39.50
CA LYS A 527 11.80 -33.07 39.48
C LYS A 527 13.30 -33.42 39.48
N VAL A 528 14.06 -32.74 38.61
CA VAL A 528 15.52 -32.51 38.71
C VAL A 528 15.80 -31.02 38.38
N GLU A 529 16.99 -30.54 38.74
CA GLU A 529 17.32 -29.11 38.93
C GLU A 529 17.58 -28.29 37.65
N LYS A 530 17.56 -26.96 37.81
CA LYS A 530 17.82 -25.97 36.75
C LYS A 530 19.21 -26.14 36.12
N THR A 531 19.25 -26.62 34.89
CA THR A 531 20.21 -26.17 33.87
C THR A 531 19.43 -25.70 32.65
N SER A 532 19.86 -24.60 32.04
CA SER A 532 19.16 -23.97 30.91
C SER A 532 19.39 -24.74 29.62
N LEU A 533 18.60 -25.80 29.41
CA LEU A 533 18.50 -26.50 28.14
C LEU A 533 17.64 -25.71 27.16
N LEU A 534 18.11 -25.57 25.93
CA LEU A 534 17.36 -25.01 24.81
C LEU A 534 16.79 -26.18 23.98
N GLU A 535 15.55 -26.57 24.26
CA GLU A 535 14.80 -27.48 23.38
C GLU A 535 14.43 -26.73 22.10
N ILE A 536 14.94 -27.17 20.95
CA ILE A 536 14.54 -26.68 19.62
C ILE A 536 13.74 -27.77 18.93
N ASP A 537 12.49 -27.46 18.59
CA ASP A 537 11.67 -28.30 17.72
C ASP A 537 12.28 -28.34 16.31
N VAL A 538 12.52 -29.55 15.79
CA VAL A 538 13.14 -29.78 14.48
C VAL A 538 12.24 -29.30 13.33
N GLU A 539 10.93 -29.14 13.54
CA GLU A 539 10.05 -28.47 12.57
C GLU A 539 10.46 -27.00 12.30
N ALA A 540 11.15 -26.34 13.25
CA ALA A 540 11.66 -24.99 13.07
C ALA A 540 12.98 -24.91 12.26
N ILE A 541 13.70 -26.03 12.10
CA ILE A 541 15.01 -26.06 11.43
C ILE A 541 14.88 -25.98 9.90
N ASN A 542 13.79 -26.52 9.34
CA ASN A 542 13.59 -26.56 7.88
C ASN A 542 13.08 -25.24 7.27
N PHE A 543 12.83 -24.19 8.06
CA PHE A 543 12.28 -22.92 7.55
C PHE A 543 12.91 -21.67 8.17
N SER A 544 14.18 -21.39 7.87
CA SER A 544 14.65 -20.04 7.47
C SER A 544 16.17 -19.87 7.42
N ASP A 545 16.64 -19.00 6.52
CA ASP A 545 18.00 -18.43 6.56
C ASP A 545 18.32 -17.78 7.92
N ARG A 546 17.30 -17.36 8.69
CA ARG A 546 17.43 -16.80 10.05
C ARG A 546 18.11 -17.76 11.02
N VAL A 547 17.74 -19.05 11.05
CA VAL A 547 18.38 -20.02 11.96
C VAL A 547 19.86 -20.18 11.59
N LYS A 548 20.15 -20.26 10.28
CA LYS A 548 21.52 -20.34 9.75
C LYS A 548 22.34 -19.09 10.11
N LEU A 549 21.78 -17.89 9.90
CA LEU A 549 22.41 -16.61 10.23
C LEU A 549 22.64 -16.45 11.73
N MET A 550 21.68 -16.82 12.59
CA MET A 550 21.83 -16.76 14.05
C MET A 550 22.91 -17.73 14.56
N LEU A 551 22.97 -18.95 14.03
CA LEU A 551 24.04 -19.90 14.35
C LEU A 551 25.40 -19.36 13.89
N GLN A 552 25.45 -18.75 12.70
CA GLN A 552 26.67 -18.20 12.11
C GLN A 552 27.16 -16.93 12.82
N GLU A 553 26.25 -16.08 13.31
CA GLU A 553 26.54 -14.93 14.18
C GLU A 553 27.14 -15.39 15.53
N LYS A 554 26.53 -16.39 16.18
CA LYS A 554 27.05 -16.98 17.43
C LYS A 554 28.44 -17.61 17.24
N ILE A 555 28.65 -18.35 16.15
CA ILE A 555 29.96 -18.91 15.79
C ILE A 555 31.00 -17.80 15.55
N ASN A 556 30.64 -16.74 14.82
CA ASN A 556 31.52 -15.60 14.57
C ASN A 556 31.87 -14.83 15.85
N ASN A 557 30.97 -14.82 16.85
CA ASN A 557 31.19 -14.25 18.17
C ASN A 557 31.99 -15.19 19.12
N GLY A 558 32.37 -16.39 18.66
CA GLY A 558 33.14 -17.37 19.44
C GLY A 558 32.32 -18.19 20.44
N GLU A 559 30.98 -18.18 20.34
CA GLU A 559 30.12 -18.99 21.21
C GLU A 559 30.22 -20.47 20.86
N GLN A 560 30.43 -21.33 21.87
CA GLN A 560 30.39 -22.78 21.70
C GLN A 560 28.93 -23.27 21.73
N LEU A 561 28.53 -24.04 20.72
CA LEU A 561 27.18 -24.58 20.57
C LEU A 561 27.16 -26.10 20.80
N ASP A 562 26.66 -26.52 21.95
CA ASP A 562 26.45 -27.93 22.28
C ASP A 562 24.99 -28.32 21.94
N PHE A 563 24.82 -29.30 21.05
CA PHE A 563 23.51 -29.87 20.70
C PHE A 563 23.30 -31.18 21.45
N VAL A 564 22.19 -31.31 22.17
CA VAL A 564 21.79 -32.51 22.91
C VAL A 564 20.46 -33.01 22.34
N ASP A 565 20.35 -34.32 22.11
CA ASP A 565 19.15 -35.02 21.61
C ASP A 565 18.56 -34.53 20.27
N ALA A 566 19.37 -33.85 19.45
CA ALA A 566 18.97 -33.40 18.10
C ALA A 566 18.83 -34.57 17.12
N THR A 567 17.61 -34.82 16.62
CA THR A 567 17.34 -35.80 15.55
C THR A 567 17.22 -35.10 14.21
N ILE A 568 18.20 -35.27 13.32
CA ILE A 568 18.18 -34.68 11.97
C ILE A 568 17.55 -35.70 11.00
N VAL A 569 16.38 -35.37 10.44
CA VAL A 569 15.68 -36.19 9.46
C VAL A 569 15.76 -35.53 8.08
N PHE A 570 16.42 -36.22 7.14
CA PHE A 570 16.52 -35.78 5.74
C PHE A 570 15.30 -36.22 4.94
N GLY A 571 14.84 -35.37 4.02
CA GLY A 571 13.85 -35.74 3.01
C GLY A 571 14.40 -36.78 2.04
N LYS A 572 13.51 -37.51 1.38
CA LYS A 572 13.86 -38.72 0.60
C LYS A 572 14.80 -38.50 -0.61
N ASN A 573 15.15 -37.24 -0.91
CA ASN A 573 16.00 -36.81 -2.02
C ASN A 573 17.11 -35.81 -1.61
N ASP A 574 17.29 -35.49 -0.33
CA ASP A 574 18.26 -34.46 0.08
C ASP A 574 19.70 -34.98 0.01
N THR A 575 20.56 -34.26 -0.72
CA THR A 575 22.01 -34.56 -0.80
C THR A 575 22.79 -33.30 -0.46
N ILE A 576 23.39 -33.24 0.74
CA ILE A 576 24.25 -32.12 1.14
C ILE A 576 25.71 -32.44 0.78
N LYS A 577 26.41 -31.46 0.21
CA LYS A 577 27.86 -31.45 0.08
C LYS A 577 28.44 -30.36 0.99
N ASP A 578 29.47 -30.73 1.75
CA ASP A 578 30.35 -29.94 2.64
C ASP A 578 30.03 -29.73 4.15
N LYS A 579 31.11 -29.33 4.86
CA LYS A 579 31.65 -29.67 6.21
C LYS A 579 31.36 -28.63 7.32
N VAL A 580 31.52 -28.81 8.66
CA VAL A 580 31.76 -29.92 9.65
C VAL A 580 30.99 -29.54 10.94
N LEU A 581 30.47 -30.50 11.72
CA LEU A 581 30.18 -30.30 13.16
C LEU A 581 30.75 -31.47 13.99
N MET A 582 31.38 -31.16 15.14
CA MET A 582 31.90 -32.16 16.08
C MET A 582 30.85 -32.44 17.16
N ILE A 583 30.19 -33.60 17.08
CA ILE A 583 29.20 -34.02 18.08
C ILE A 583 29.89 -34.93 19.11
N ARG A 584 29.70 -34.64 20.41
CA ARG A 584 30.19 -35.49 21.51
C ARG A 584 29.00 -36.18 22.17
N ASP A 585 28.95 -37.51 22.05
CA ASP A 585 28.01 -38.34 22.78
C ASP A 585 28.36 -38.34 24.29
N ARG A 586 27.37 -38.01 25.12
CA ARG A 586 27.50 -37.91 26.59
C ARG A 586 27.45 -39.27 27.29
N LEU A 587 26.87 -40.28 26.63
CA LEU A 587 26.69 -41.65 27.12
C LEU A 587 27.80 -42.60 26.63
N ASN A 588 28.40 -42.32 25.46
CA ASN A 588 29.59 -43.02 25.00
C ASN A 588 30.69 -42.08 24.46
N PRO A 589 31.53 -41.50 25.32
CA PRO A 589 32.60 -40.57 24.93
C PRO A 589 33.69 -41.16 24.01
N LYS A 590 33.67 -42.48 23.76
CA LYS A 590 34.61 -43.18 22.87
C LYS A 590 33.99 -43.53 21.50
N ALA A 591 32.69 -43.34 21.30
CA ALA A 591 32.04 -43.52 20.01
C ALA A 591 32.25 -42.29 19.11
N THR A 592 33.44 -42.20 18.51
CA THR A 592 33.74 -41.15 17.52
C THR A 592 33.16 -41.54 16.16
N TYR A 593 32.02 -40.96 15.78
CA TYR A 593 31.50 -41.09 14.42
C TYR A 593 32.28 -40.17 13.48
N VAL A 594 33.27 -40.73 12.79
CA VAL A 594 34.05 -40.03 11.75
C VAL A 594 33.50 -40.41 10.38
N ILE A 595 33.06 -39.41 9.61
CA ILE A 595 32.83 -39.55 8.17
C ILE A 595 33.84 -38.66 7.45
N GLN A 596 34.63 -39.29 6.57
CA GLN A 596 35.81 -38.69 5.96
C GLN A 596 35.50 -38.15 4.55
N SER A 597 36.04 -36.98 4.22
CA SER A 597 36.42 -36.68 2.83
C SER A 597 37.51 -35.59 2.76
N HIS A 598 38.31 -35.69 1.70
CA HIS A 598 39.42 -34.81 1.36
C HIS A 598 39.00 -33.76 0.32
N VAL A 599 39.68 -32.61 0.33
CA VAL A 599 39.72 -31.70 -0.83
C VAL A 599 41.15 -31.73 -1.34
N LEU A 600 41.34 -32.23 -2.56
CA LEU A 600 42.50 -31.90 -3.38
C LEU A 600 42.02 -30.84 -4.37
N GLY A 601 42.53 -29.62 -4.23
CA GLY A 601 42.29 -28.55 -5.20
C GLY A 601 43.49 -28.41 -6.13
N SER A 602 43.24 -28.23 -7.43
CA SER A 602 44.18 -27.64 -8.39
C SER A 602 43.53 -27.52 -9.78
N ALA A 603 43.84 -26.42 -10.47
CA ALA A 603 43.49 -26.07 -11.86
C ALA A 603 42.03 -25.64 -12.10
#